data_AF-A0A450W736-F1
#
_entry.id   AF-A0A450W736-F1
#
_cell.length_a   1.000
_cell.length_b   1.000
_cell.length_c   1.000
_cell.angle_alpha   90.00
_cell.angle_beta   90.00
_cell.angle_gamma   90.00
#
_symmetry.space_group_name_H-M   'P 1'
#
loop_
_entity.id
_entity.type
_entity.pdbx_description
1 polymer ?
#
loop_
_entity_poly.entity_id
_entity_poly.type
_entity_poly.pdbx_seq_one_letter_code
_entity_poly.pdbx_strand_id
1 'polypeptide(L)'
;MQAVLEEINGYDGNKLLNTPVDDLAAYFERKYRIDVPSLHEDEIVADQRESQIDVSHGPRRRVRDRGRPVAGTEVEITIPFDGEVEAFNIQPSTFTLPPPIAEVRGSTLVLSIRGTDLTAEGVRSQIDRTISEIENYLQNLRRNAAEFNGGLLGAARTAIERRRDKLLKDQGLVSALGFPLKERTDASRTYSAPDVRRKIQPRPPEASSAPYKPEPELDQGHYEHILGVVENMAHVMERSPSAFSRMDEEALRSHFLVQLNGHFEGAAAGETFNYAGKTDILVRVEDKNIFIGECKFWGGPKKLTETIDQILSYSAWRDTKVAILIFNRNKNFSAVLEAIPPTVKAHSNYKRTIHQDSKSRFRYTLSHKDDASRELTLTVLVFDVPRQP
;
A
#
# COMPACT_ATOMS: atom_id res chain seq x y z
N MET A 1 -19.45 1.35 8.50
CA MET A 1 -19.33 1.39 7.03
C MET A 1 -19.43 2.81 6.46
N GLN A 2 -20.49 3.58 6.75
CA GLN A 2 -20.70 4.92 6.18
C GLN A 2 -19.50 5.88 6.31
N ALA A 3 -18.85 5.94 7.48
CA ALA A 3 -17.66 6.78 7.69
C ALA A 3 -16.49 6.49 6.72
N VAL A 4 -16.29 5.22 6.32
CA VAL A 4 -15.29 4.83 5.32
C VAL A 4 -15.62 5.45 3.97
N LEU A 5 -16.89 5.37 3.58
CA LEU A 5 -17.38 5.90 2.30
C LEU A 5 -17.33 7.42 2.26
N GLU A 6 -17.63 8.08 3.37
CA GLU A 6 -17.53 9.54 3.50
C GLU A 6 -16.07 10.00 3.41
N GLU A 7 -15.14 9.35 4.10
CA GLU A 7 -13.71 9.69 4.01
C GLU A 7 -13.14 9.41 2.61
N ILE A 8 -13.49 8.30 1.95
CA ILE A 8 -13.09 8.02 0.55
C ILE A 8 -13.64 9.09 -0.41
N ASN A 9 -14.88 9.57 -0.20
CA ASN A 9 -15.46 10.61 -1.05
C ASN A 9 -14.79 11.98 -0.85
N GLY A 10 -14.42 12.31 0.39
CA GLY A 10 -13.72 13.52 0.80
C GLY A 10 -12.19 13.47 0.61
N TYR A 11 -11.63 12.30 0.31
CA TYR A 11 -10.19 12.12 0.08
C TYR A 11 -9.73 12.97 -1.10
N ASP A 12 -8.48 13.47 -1.02
CA ASP A 12 -7.93 14.31 -2.09
C ASP A 12 -7.91 13.56 -3.43
N GLY A 13 -8.46 14.19 -4.46
CA GLY A 13 -8.62 13.57 -5.77
C GLY A 13 -7.30 13.17 -6.43
N ASN A 14 -6.25 13.99 -6.27
CA ASN A 14 -4.95 13.68 -6.84
C ASN A 14 -4.29 12.52 -6.07
N LYS A 15 -4.36 12.53 -4.73
CA LYS A 15 -3.87 11.41 -3.91
C LYS A 15 -4.63 10.10 -4.18
N LEU A 16 -5.92 10.16 -4.48
CA LEU A 16 -6.72 8.98 -4.83
C LEU A 16 -6.32 8.40 -6.20
N LEU A 17 -6.03 9.25 -7.19
CA LEU A 17 -5.59 8.82 -8.51
C LEU A 17 -4.15 8.26 -8.49
N ASN A 18 -3.27 8.87 -7.68
CA ASN A 18 -1.83 8.58 -7.62
C ASN A 18 -1.43 7.47 -6.64
N THR A 19 -2.40 6.80 -6.00
CA THR A 19 -2.13 5.65 -5.12
C THR A 19 -2.77 4.38 -5.71
N PRO A 20 -2.13 3.20 -5.64
CA PRO A 20 -2.76 1.94 -6.05
C PRO A 20 -4.06 1.68 -5.28
N VAL A 21 -5.06 1.15 -5.99
CA VAL A 21 -6.41 0.90 -5.43
C VAL A 21 -6.34 -0.10 -4.28
N ASP A 22 -5.55 -1.17 -4.44
CA ASP A 22 -5.38 -2.20 -3.40
C ASP A 22 -4.66 -1.65 -2.15
N ASP A 23 -3.68 -0.76 -2.32
CA ASP A 23 -2.98 -0.12 -1.19
C ASP A 23 -3.89 0.85 -0.41
N LEU A 24 -4.70 1.64 -1.11
CA LEU A 24 -5.72 2.48 -0.47
C LEU A 24 -6.79 1.62 0.22
N ALA A 25 -7.29 0.58 -0.44
CA ALA A 25 -8.30 -0.31 0.15
C ALA A 25 -7.76 -0.99 1.42
N ALA A 26 -6.49 -1.43 1.41
CA ALA A 26 -5.83 -1.99 2.59
C ALA A 26 -5.51 -0.92 3.67
N TYR A 27 -5.26 0.33 3.29
CA TYR A 27 -5.16 1.44 4.26
C TYR A 27 -6.51 1.70 4.95
N PHE A 28 -7.60 1.79 4.19
CA PHE A 28 -8.94 2.03 4.73
C PHE A 28 -9.47 0.82 5.53
N GLU A 29 -9.17 -0.41 5.13
CA GLU A 29 -9.42 -1.60 5.95
C GLU A 29 -8.70 -1.48 7.30
N ARG A 30 -7.37 -1.35 7.31
CA ARG A 30 -6.59 -1.23 8.56
C ARG A 30 -7.00 -0.06 9.44
N LYS A 31 -7.43 1.07 8.85
CA LYS A 31 -7.83 2.28 9.60
C LYS A 31 -9.21 2.15 10.27
N TYR A 32 -10.15 1.41 9.66
CA TYR A 32 -11.53 1.30 10.13
C TYR A 32 -11.91 -0.09 10.66
N ARG A 33 -10.97 -1.04 10.65
CA ARG A 33 -11.09 -2.34 11.29
C ARG A 33 -11.33 -2.15 12.78
N ILE A 34 -12.39 -2.76 13.29
CA ILE A 34 -12.70 -2.78 14.72
C ILE A 34 -11.90 -3.92 15.37
N ASP A 35 -11.06 -3.59 16.35
CA ASP A 35 -10.31 -4.57 17.15
C ASP A 35 -10.94 -4.70 18.55
N VAL A 36 -11.68 -5.78 18.75
CA VAL A 36 -12.58 -5.95 19.90
C VAL A 36 -11.80 -6.45 21.11
N PRO A 37 -11.92 -5.79 22.29
CA PRO A 37 -11.12 -6.11 23.45
C PRO A 37 -11.12 -7.58 23.88
N SER A 38 -9.99 -8.02 24.45
CA SER A 38 -9.82 -9.30 25.14
C SER A 38 -9.32 -9.05 26.56
N LEU A 39 -10.05 -9.56 27.56
CA LEU A 39 -9.69 -9.42 28.96
C LEU A 39 -8.60 -10.44 29.35
N HIS A 40 -7.64 -10.00 30.17
CA HIS A 40 -6.61 -10.86 30.76
C HIS A 40 -7.06 -11.30 32.16
N GLU A 41 -7.89 -12.35 32.21
CA GLU A 41 -8.46 -12.88 33.47
C GLU A 41 -7.41 -13.48 34.43
N ASP A 42 -6.21 -13.79 33.92
CA ASP A 42 -5.07 -14.27 34.69
C ASP A 42 -4.23 -13.14 35.34
N GLU A 43 -4.38 -11.89 34.88
CA GLU A 43 -3.70 -10.70 35.43
C GLU A 43 -4.60 -9.84 36.35
N ILE A 44 -5.70 -10.41 36.88
CA ILE A 44 -6.64 -9.69 37.75
C ILE A 44 -5.98 -9.28 39.07
N VAL A 45 -6.06 -7.99 39.40
CA VAL A 45 -5.59 -7.42 40.68
C VAL A 45 -6.78 -6.88 41.47
N ALA A 46 -6.81 -7.18 42.77
CA ALA A 46 -7.81 -6.66 43.72
C ALA A 46 -7.17 -5.66 44.70
N ASP A 47 -7.83 -4.53 44.92
CA ASP A 47 -7.50 -3.54 45.95
C ASP A 47 -8.73 -3.29 46.85
N GLN A 48 -8.50 -2.80 48.08
CA GLN A 48 -9.53 -2.52 49.06
C GLN A 48 -9.29 -1.17 49.74
N ARG A 49 -10.31 -0.31 49.75
CA ARG A 49 -10.29 0.95 50.50
C ARG A 49 -11.54 1.15 51.36
N GLU A 50 -11.37 1.90 52.45
CA GLU A 50 -12.49 2.42 53.22
C GLU A 50 -13.16 3.56 52.45
N SER A 51 -14.48 3.55 52.36
CA SER A 51 -15.27 4.45 51.52
C SER A 51 -16.52 4.90 52.26
N GLN A 52 -16.91 6.17 52.10
CA GLN A 52 -18.10 6.74 52.73
C GLN A 52 -19.32 6.45 51.86
N ILE A 53 -20.14 5.49 52.27
CA ILE A 53 -21.29 5.01 51.50
C ILE A 53 -22.54 5.78 51.94
N ASP A 54 -23.25 6.40 50.98
CA ASP A 54 -24.60 6.89 51.24
C ASP A 54 -25.59 5.71 51.29
N VAL A 55 -26.16 5.48 52.47
CA VAL A 55 -27.12 4.40 52.75
C VAL A 55 -28.58 4.88 52.72
N SER A 56 -28.84 6.10 52.25
CA SER A 56 -30.14 6.78 52.23
C SER A 56 -31.29 5.99 51.55
N HIS A 57 -30.97 5.05 50.67
CA HIS A 57 -31.92 4.24 49.89
C HIS A 57 -32.00 2.76 50.32
N GLY A 58 -31.34 2.35 51.42
CA GLY A 58 -31.25 0.95 51.83
C GLY A 58 -32.57 0.36 52.39
N PRO A 59 -33.07 -0.78 51.87
CA PRO A 59 -34.39 -1.33 52.23
C PRO A 59 -34.52 -1.82 53.69
N ARG A 60 -33.39 -1.93 54.43
CA ARG A 60 -33.35 -2.41 55.83
C ARG A 60 -33.31 -1.31 56.90
N ARG A 61 -33.33 -0.01 56.55
CA ARG A 61 -33.34 1.09 57.55
C ARG A 61 -34.62 1.94 57.49
N ARG A 62 -35.57 1.66 58.38
CA ARG A 62 -36.66 2.61 58.72
C ARG A 62 -36.15 3.66 59.73
N VAL A 63 -35.36 4.63 59.28
CA VAL A 63 -34.85 5.72 60.13
C VAL A 63 -35.18 7.09 59.52
N ARG A 64 -35.52 8.05 60.40
CA ARG A 64 -36.01 9.40 60.06
C ARG A 64 -34.89 10.41 59.74
N ASP A 65 -33.64 10.03 59.93
CA ASP A 65 -32.44 10.81 59.59
C ASP A 65 -31.85 10.28 58.28
N ARG A 66 -31.75 11.13 57.25
CA ARG A 66 -31.43 10.79 55.85
C ARG A 66 -30.07 11.34 55.38
N GLY A 67 -29.22 11.83 56.28
CA GLY A 67 -28.12 12.73 55.91
C GLY A 67 -26.69 12.34 56.27
N ARG A 68 -26.41 11.09 56.68
CA ARG A 68 -25.06 10.69 57.13
C ARG A 68 -24.52 9.50 56.33
N PRO A 69 -23.42 9.70 55.56
CA PRO A 69 -22.64 8.59 55.02
C PRO A 69 -22.16 7.68 56.15
N VAL A 70 -22.04 6.39 55.86
CA VAL A 70 -21.52 5.39 56.79
C VAL A 70 -20.22 4.84 56.23
N ALA A 71 -19.22 4.65 57.10
CA ALA A 71 -17.99 3.94 56.75
C ALA A 71 -18.34 2.53 56.24
N GLY A 72 -17.91 2.21 55.04
CA GLY A 72 -18.06 0.89 54.43
C GLY A 72 -16.84 0.55 53.60
N THR A 73 -16.86 -0.65 53.03
CA THR A 73 -15.76 -1.17 52.23
C THR A 73 -16.05 -0.99 50.75
N GLU A 74 -15.06 -0.52 50.01
CA GLU A 74 -14.99 -0.58 48.57
C GLU A 74 -13.91 -1.58 48.15
N VAL A 75 -14.31 -2.61 47.41
CA VAL A 75 -13.40 -3.54 46.74
C VAL A 75 -13.33 -3.12 45.27
N GLU A 76 -12.13 -2.86 44.77
CA GLU A 76 -11.86 -2.45 43.40
C GLU A 76 -11.07 -3.57 42.71
N ILE A 77 -11.61 -4.10 41.62
CA ILE A 77 -10.98 -5.14 40.79
C ILE A 77 -10.52 -4.50 39.50
N THR A 78 -9.23 -4.65 39.18
CA THR A 78 -8.60 -4.15 37.96
C THR A 78 -8.27 -5.34 37.05
N ILE A 79 -8.76 -5.29 35.82
CA ILE A 79 -8.61 -6.33 34.80
C ILE A 79 -7.92 -5.71 33.58
N PRO A 80 -6.66 -6.07 33.25
CA PRO A 80 -6.02 -5.63 32.02
C PRO A 80 -6.75 -6.15 30.77
N PHE A 81 -6.66 -5.42 29.67
CA PHE A 81 -7.15 -5.89 28.37
C PHE A 81 -6.30 -5.35 27.21
N ASP A 82 -6.26 -6.12 26.13
CA ASP A 82 -5.81 -5.65 24.81
C ASP A 82 -7.01 -5.30 23.92
N GLY A 83 -6.81 -4.44 22.92
CA GLY A 83 -7.84 -3.99 21.95
C GLY A 83 -8.23 -2.51 22.09
N GLU A 84 -9.35 -2.10 21.48
CA GLU A 84 -9.79 -0.70 21.47
C GLU A 84 -10.76 -0.35 22.62
N VAL A 85 -10.43 0.69 23.38
CA VAL A 85 -11.27 1.24 24.47
C VAL A 85 -12.64 1.64 23.95
N GLU A 86 -12.68 2.24 22.76
CA GLU A 86 -13.87 2.73 22.10
C GLU A 86 -14.88 1.59 21.82
N ALA A 87 -14.42 0.35 21.65
CA ALA A 87 -15.26 -0.80 21.38
C ALA A 87 -16.18 -1.18 22.55
N PHE A 88 -15.81 -0.87 23.80
CA PHE A 88 -16.71 -1.04 24.96
C PHE A 88 -17.97 -0.16 24.87
N ASN A 89 -17.96 0.91 24.05
CA ASN A 89 -19.13 1.75 23.81
C ASN A 89 -19.99 1.26 22.62
N ILE A 90 -19.60 0.17 21.95
CA ILE A 90 -20.36 -0.40 20.82
C ILE A 90 -21.33 -1.46 21.37
N GLN A 91 -22.62 -1.21 21.19
CA GLN A 91 -23.65 -2.20 21.52
C GLN A 91 -23.64 -3.34 20.48
N PRO A 92 -23.41 -4.61 20.88
CA PRO A 92 -23.50 -5.75 19.98
C PRO A 92 -24.94 -6.01 19.54
N SER A 93 -25.13 -6.72 18.41
CA SER A 93 -26.46 -7.08 17.88
C SER A 93 -27.28 -7.94 18.84
N THR A 94 -26.60 -8.64 19.75
CA THR A 94 -27.20 -9.50 20.78
C THR A 94 -26.67 -9.03 22.14
N PHE A 95 -27.57 -8.52 22.98
CA PHE A 95 -27.25 -7.88 24.26
C PHE A 95 -28.30 -8.23 25.34
N THR A 96 -28.01 -7.90 26.59
CA THR A 96 -28.91 -8.09 27.75
C THR A 96 -29.32 -6.75 28.37
N LEU A 97 -30.32 -6.75 29.25
CA LEU A 97 -30.73 -5.56 30.00
C LEU A 97 -30.93 -5.91 31.49
N PRO A 98 -30.37 -5.13 32.43
CA PRO A 98 -29.39 -4.05 32.22
C PRO A 98 -28.05 -4.58 31.64
N PRO A 99 -27.26 -3.75 30.95
CA PRO A 99 -25.91 -4.12 30.54
C PRO A 99 -24.98 -4.22 31.77
N PRO A 100 -23.89 -5.00 31.70
CA PRO A 100 -22.84 -4.93 32.72
C PRO A 100 -22.21 -3.53 32.73
N ILE A 101 -21.83 -3.06 33.92
CA ILE A 101 -21.25 -1.73 34.11
C ILE A 101 -19.85 -1.87 34.68
N ALA A 102 -18.89 -1.22 34.04
CA ALA A 102 -17.50 -1.11 34.46
C ALA A 102 -16.95 0.28 34.14
N GLU A 103 -15.94 0.72 34.87
CA GLU A 103 -15.16 1.91 34.52
C GLU A 103 -13.95 1.48 33.66
N VAL A 104 -13.59 2.24 32.63
CA VAL A 104 -12.37 1.95 31.83
C VAL A 104 -11.32 3.02 32.11
N ARG A 105 -10.16 2.60 32.64
CA ARG A 105 -9.05 3.48 33.02
C ARG A 105 -7.81 3.16 32.17
N GLY A 106 -7.70 3.79 31.01
CA GLY A 106 -6.61 3.51 30.07
C GLY A 106 -6.78 2.12 29.43
N SER A 107 -5.90 1.17 29.76
CA SER A 107 -5.93 -0.22 29.28
C SER A 107 -6.36 -1.22 30.36
N THR A 108 -7.07 -0.76 31.40
CA THR A 108 -7.67 -1.63 32.40
C THR A 108 -9.15 -1.34 32.59
N LEU A 109 -9.91 -2.41 32.83
CA LEU A 109 -11.31 -2.38 33.17
C LEU A 109 -11.43 -2.53 34.69
N VAL A 110 -12.20 -1.64 35.32
CA VAL A 110 -12.29 -1.49 36.76
C VAL A 110 -13.72 -1.74 37.23
N LEU A 111 -13.88 -2.76 38.07
CA LEU A 111 -15.13 -3.12 38.73
C LEU A 111 -15.06 -2.67 40.20
N SER A 112 -16.02 -1.85 40.64
CA SER A 112 -16.10 -1.42 42.05
C SER A 112 -17.35 -1.98 42.73
N ILE A 113 -17.15 -2.68 43.85
CA ILE A 113 -18.23 -3.17 44.71
C ILE A 113 -18.14 -2.45 46.06
N ARG A 114 -19.21 -1.76 46.44
CA ARG A 114 -19.31 -0.99 47.69
C ARG A 114 -20.39 -1.59 48.59
N GLY A 115 -20.07 -1.78 49.87
CA GLY A 115 -21.06 -2.24 50.85
C GLY A 115 -20.60 -2.13 52.30
N THR A 116 -21.55 -2.16 53.23
CA THR A 116 -21.28 -2.16 54.68
C THR A 116 -21.03 -3.57 55.24
N ASP A 117 -21.58 -4.60 54.59
CA ASP A 117 -21.60 -5.99 55.06
C ASP A 117 -21.12 -6.95 53.94
N LEU A 118 -19.98 -6.66 53.33
CA LEU A 118 -19.41 -7.46 52.24
C LEU A 118 -18.84 -8.79 52.75
N THR A 119 -19.24 -9.91 52.14
CA THR A 119 -18.61 -11.22 52.33
C THR A 119 -17.70 -11.56 51.15
N ALA A 120 -16.57 -12.22 51.39
CA ALA A 120 -15.62 -12.56 50.32
C ALA A 120 -16.25 -13.43 49.22
N GLU A 121 -17.11 -14.40 49.59
CA GLU A 121 -17.84 -15.26 48.66
C GLU A 121 -18.87 -14.48 47.82
N GLY A 122 -19.63 -13.57 48.44
CA GLY A 122 -20.61 -12.74 47.73
C GLY A 122 -19.96 -11.73 46.79
N VAL A 123 -18.88 -11.07 47.23
CA VAL A 123 -18.06 -10.17 46.40
C VAL A 123 -17.49 -10.94 45.21
N ARG A 124 -16.87 -12.09 45.43
CA ARG A 124 -16.30 -12.91 44.35
C ARG A 124 -17.36 -13.38 43.36
N SER A 125 -18.48 -13.93 43.83
CA SER A 125 -19.56 -14.38 42.95
C SER A 125 -20.16 -13.24 42.11
N GLN A 126 -20.22 -12.02 42.64
CA GLN A 126 -20.64 -10.85 41.89
C GLN A 126 -19.60 -10.44 40.83
N ILE A 127 -18.31 -10.45 41.16
CA ILE A 127 -17.21 -10.16 40.22
C ILE A 127 -17.20 -11.19 39.08
N ASP A 128 -17.14 -12.48 39.39
CA ASP A 128 -17.09 -13.58 38.41
C ASP A 128 -18.27 -13.52 37.45
N ARG A 129 -19.46 -13.16 37.96
CA ARG A 129 -20.67 -12.93 37.16
C ARG A 129 -20.53 -11.72 36.23
N THR A 130 -20.08 -10.57 36.73
CA THR A 130 -19.93 -9.37 35.90
C THR A 130 -18.86 -9.55 34.82
N ILE A 131 -17.75 -10.23 35.13
CA ILE A 131 -16.73 -10.61 34.14
C ILE A 131 -17.35 -11.50 33.06
N SER A 132 -18.08 -12.55 33.47
CA SER A 132 -18.80 -13.45 32.54
C SER A 132 -19.79 -12.69 31.65
N GLU A 133 -20.54 -11.74 32.20
CA GLU A 133 -21.47 -10.89 31.44
C GLU A 133 -20.72 -10.00 30.41
N ILE A 134 -19.57 -9.43 30.77
CA ILE A 134 -18.73 -8.63 29.86
C ILE A 134 -18.11 -9.50 28.76
N GLU A 135 -17.54 -10.67 29.06
CA GLU A 135 -16.97 -11.56 28.04
C GLU A 135 -18.04 -12.02 27.03
N ASN A 136 -19.27 -12.31 27.48
CA ASN A 136 -20.38 -12.62 26.58
C ASN A 136 -20.70 -11.45 25.62
N TYR A 137 -20.62 -10.20 26.08
CA TYR A 137 -20.75 -9.01 25.22
C TYR A 137 -19.60 -8.92 24.21
N LEU A 138 -18.36 -9.09 24.67
CA LEU A 138 -17.18 -9.05 23.81
C LEU A 138 -17.22 -10.17 22.76
N GLN A 139 -17.67 -11.38 23.09
CA GLN A 139 -17.86 -12.47 22.14
C GLN A 139 -18.96 -12.19 21.09
N ASN A 140 -20.05 -11.54 21.48
CA ASN A 140 -21.07 -11.08 20.53
C ASN A 140 -20.52 -9.98 19.61
N LEU A 141 -19.78 -9.03 20.18
CA LEU A 141 -19.16 -7.93 19.43
C LEU A 141 -18.06 -8.43 18.49
N ARG A 142 -17.22 -9.41 18.90
CA ARG A 142 -16.23 -10.09 18.04
C ARG A 142 -16.89 -10.71 16.80
N ARG A 143 -18.08 -11.30 16.93
CA ARG A 143 -18.84 -11.84 15.79
C ARG A 143 -19.33 -10.74 14.84
N ASN A 144 -19.91 -9.66 15.36
CA ASN A 144 -20.33 -8.52 14.53
C ASN A 144 -19.14 -7.83 13.85
N ALA A 145 -18.03 -7.66 14.57
CA ALA A 145 -16.79 -7.08 14.04
C ALA A 145 -16.16 -7.96 12.96
N ALA A 146 -16.19 -9.30 13.09
CA ALA A 146 -15.68 -10.20 12.05
C ALA A 146 -16.44 -10.06 10.72
N GLU A 147 -17.77 -9.99 10.77
CA GLU A 147 -18.61 -9.75 9.58
C GLU A 147 -18.34 -8.37 8.97
N PHE A 148 -18.30 -7.32 9.79
CA PHE A 148 -18.00 -5.95 9.35
C PHE A 148 -16.60 -5.84 8.73
N ASN A 149 -15.57 -6.34 9.42
CA ASN A 149 -14.18 -6.30 8.99
C ASN A 149 -13.96 -7.11 7.70
N GLY A 150 -14.64 -8.25 7.54
CA GLY A 150 -14.61 -9.03 6.30
C GLY A 150 -15.18 -8.28 5.09
N GLY A 151 -16.17 -7.41 5.31
CA GLY A 151 -16.75 -6.57 4.26
C GLY A 151 -15.96 -5.29 3.93
N LEU A 152 -15.08 -4.82 4.82
CA LEU A 152 -14.38 -3.53 4.69
C LEU A 152 -13.58 -3.41 3.38
N LEU A 153 -12.75 -4.40 3.07
CA LEU A 153 -11.83 -4.33 1.93
C LEU A 153 -12.58 -4.19 0.59
N GLY A 154 -13.62 -5.02 0.40
CA GLY A 154 -14.44 -4.98 -0.82
C GLY A 154 -15.29 -3.71 -0.94
N ALA A 155 -15.82 -3.20 0.18
CA ALA A 155 -16.54 -1.93 0.21
C ALA A 155 -15.63 -0.74 -0.09
N ALA A 156 -14.43 -0.70 0.51
CA ALA A 156 -13.44 0.35 0.25
C ALA A 156 -12.97 0.34 -1.21
N ARG A 157 -12.60 -0.83 -1.75
CA ARG A 157 -12.21 -1.01 -3.16
C ARG A 157 -13.27 -0.47 -4.13
N THR A 158 -14.51 -0.94 -4.00
CA THR A 158 -15.63 -0.52 -4.85
C THR A 158 -15.86 0.99 -4.78
N ALA A 159 -15.71 1.61 -3.60
CA ALA A 159 -15.85 3.05 -3.42
C ALA A 159 -14.70 3.84 -4.06
N ILE A 160 -13.46 3.37 -3.93
CA ILE A 160 -12.27 3.99 -4.54
C ILE A 160 -12.37 3.93 -6.08
N GLU A 161 -12.69 2.77 -6.64
CA GLU A 161 -12.85 2.57 -8.09
C GLU A 161 -13.96 3.50 -8.64
N ARG A 162 -15.13 3.53 -8.01
CA ARG A 162 -16.23 4.44 -8.37
C ARG A 162 -15.83 5.92 -8.27
N ARG A 163 -15.00 6.30 -7.28
CA ARG A 163 -14.53 7.68 -7.10
C ARG A 163 -13.49 8.06 -8.16
N ARG A 164 -12.58 7.14 -8.50
CA ARG A 164 -11.57 7.25 -9.56
C ARG A 164 -12.22 7.46 -10.92
N ASP A 165 -13.17 6.60 -11.29
CA ASP A 165 -13.94 6.73 -12.53
C ASP A 165 -14.64 8.08 -12.68
N LYS A 166 -15.20 8.59 -11.59
CA LYS A 166 -15.83 9.91 -11.58
C LYS A 166 -14.79 11.01 -11.81
N LEU A 167 -13.67 11.00 -11.08
CA LEU A 167 -12.62 12.02 -11.21
C LEU A 167 -12.01 12.05 -12.62
N LEU A 168 -11.80 10.89 -13.25
CA LEU A 168 -11.29 10.80 -14.61
C LEU A 168 -12.30 11.32 -15.65
N LYS A 169 -13.60 11.05 -15.47
CA LYS A 169 -14.68 11.60 -16.32
C LYS A 169 -14.80 13.11 -16.15
N ASP A 170 -14.73 13.61 -14.92
CA ASP A 170 -14.76 15.04 -14.60
C ASP A 170 -13.54 15.77 -15.23
N GLN A 171 -12.34 15.17 -15.16
CA GLN A 171 -11.13 15.70 -15.83
C GLN A 171 -11.26 15.69 -17.36
N GLY A 172 -11.71 14.58 -17.96
CA GLY A 172 -11.91 14.48 -19.41
C GLY A 172 -12.92 15.51 -19.94
N LEU A 173 -13.99 15.76 -19.19
CA LEU A 173 -14.97 16.80 -19.50
C LEU A 173 -14.34 18.19 -19.47
N VAL A 174 -13.54 18.52 -18.45
CA VAL A 174 -12.91 19.85 -18.35
C VAL A 174 -11.86 20.07 -19.44
N SER A 175 -11.06 19.05 -19.77
CA SER A 175 -10.11 19.11 -20.89
C SER A 175 -10.81 19.34 -22.24
N ALA A 176 -12.01 18.78 -22.44
CA ALA A 176 -12.80 18.97 -23.65
C ALA A 176 -13.45 20.38 -23.75
N LEU A 177 -13.46 21.19 -22.69
CA LEU A 177 -14.02 22.55 -22.71
C LEU A 177 -13.06 23.59 -23.32
N GLY A 178 -11.77 23.29 -23.49
CA GLY A 178 -10.81 24.17 -24.17
C GLY A 178 -10.46 25.48 -23.44
N PHE A 179 -10.87 25.66 -22.19
CA PHE A 179 -10.53 26.84 -21.37
C PHE A 179 -9.41 26.52 -20.36
N PRO A 180 -8.51 27.47 -20.06
CA PRO A 180 -7.48 27.27 -19.03
C PRO A 180 -8.10 27.08 -17.63
N LEU A 181 -7.69 26.03 -16.91
CA LEU A 181 -8.13 25.81 -15.54
C LEU A 181 -7.63 26.93 -14.62
N LYS A 182 -8.51 27.34 -13.70
CA LYS A 182 -8.17 28.23 -12.59
C LYS A 182 -7.57 27.41 -11.44
N GLU A 183 -6.32 27.69 -11.07
CA GLU A 183 -5.69 27.09 -9.90
C GLU A 183 -6.48 27.42 -8.61
N ARG A 184 -6.68 26.41 -7.73
CA ARG A 184 -7.28 26.62 -6.41
C ARG A 184 -6.18 26.92 -5.39
N THR A 185 -6.29 28.09 -4.75
CA THR A 185 -5.36 28.63 -3.76
C THR A 185 -5.52 28.07 -2.33
N ASP A 186 -6.28 27.00 -2.14
CA ASP A 186 -6.77 26.57 -0.81
C ASP A 186 -5.96 25.44 -0.14
N ALA A 187 -4.74 25.17 -0.60
CA ALA A 187 -3.82 24.21 0.04
C ALA A 187 -3.14 24.85 1.27
N SER A 188 -3.91 25.05 2.34
CA SER A 188 -3.47 25.73 3.56
C SER A 188 -2.26 25.06 4.23
N ARG A 189 -1.29 25.92 4.60
CA ARG A 189 -0.17 25.57 5.49
C ARG A 189 -0.68 25.25 6.89
N THR A 190 -0.16 24.20 7.52
CA THR A 190 0.39 24.29 8.90
C THR A 190 1.27 23.09 9.22
N TYR A 191 2.45 23.38 9.77
CA TYR A 191 3.30 22.44 10.50
C TYR A 191 3.12 22.71 11.99
N SER A 192 2.99 21.65 12.80
CA SER A 192 3.32 21.63 14.24
C SER A 192 3.38 20.18 14.75
N ALA A 193 4.37 19.89 15.57
CA ALA A 193 4.56 18.68 16.36
C ALA A 193 5.09 19.12 17.76
N PRO A 194 5.23 18.24 18.78
CA PRO A 194 4.93 16.80 18.88
C PRO A 194 3.83 16.55 19.96
N ASP A 195 3.63 15.43 20.69
CA ASP A 195 4.30 14.12 20.85
C ASP A 195 3.27 13.09 21.46
N VAL A 196 3.78 11.97 21.98
CA VAL A 196 3.21 11.01 22.96
C VAL A 196 2.31 9.87 22.43
N ARG A 197 2.93 8.67 22.42
CA ARG A 197 2.39 7.29 22.59
C ARG A 197 1.57 6.63 21.46
N ARG A 198 2.31 5.82 20.68
CA ARG A 198 1.99 4.45 20.19
C ARG A 198 0.51 4.03 20.06
N LYS A 199 -0.05 4.22 18.86
CA LYS A 199 -0.53 3.09 18.02
C LYS A 199 0.31 3.09 16.75
N ILE A 200 0.55 1.94 16.11
CA ILE A 200 1.03 1.93 14.72
C ILE A 200 -0.17 2.30 13.85
N GLN A 201 -0.50 3.60 13.80
CA GLN A 201 -1.48 4.08 12.84
C GLN A 201 -0.97 3.71 11.45
N PRO A 202 -1.78 3.04 10.60
CA PRO A 202 -1.40 2.85 9.22
C PRO A 202 -1.23 4.24 8.62
N ARG A 203 0.03 4.63 8.34
CA ARG A 203 0.27 5.85 7.57
C ARG A 203 -0.28 5.58 6.16
N PRO A 204 -1.00 6.54 5.54
CA PRO A 204 -1.22 6.42 4.10
C PRO A 204 0.15 6.30 3.43
N PRO A 205 0.30 5.50 2.35
CA PRO A 205 1.52 5.55 1.54
C PRO A 205 1.78 7.01 1.13
N GLU A 206 3.05 7.42 1.04
CA GLU A 206 3.43 8.84 0.94
C GLU A 206 2.92 9.50 -0.36
N ALA A 207 1.69 9.97 -0.31
CA ALA A 207 1.03 10.66 -1.41
C ALA A 207 1.36 12.16 -1.34
N SER A 208 2.16 12.62 -2.31
CA SER A 208 2.56 14.02 -2.50
C SER A 208 1.36 14.97 -2.49
N SER A 209 1.54 16.16 -1.90
CA SER A 209 0.54 17.23 -1.83
C SER A 209 0.75 18.35 -2.85
N ALA A 210 1.64 18.16 -3.82
CA ALA A 210 1.79 19.09 -4.94
C ALA A 210 0.55 19.05 -5.86
N PRO A 211 0.16 20.17 -6.50
CA PRO A 211 -0.84 20.13 -7.58
C PRO A 211 -0.35 19.19 -8.67
N TYR A 212 -1.18 18.21 -9.03
CA TYR A 212 -0.85 17.22 -10.05
C TYR A 212 -0.82 17.86 -11.45
N LYS A 213 0.35 18.36 -11.82
CA LYS A 213 0.85 17.99 -13.15
C LYS A 213 1.17 16.49 -13.09
N PRO A 214 0.73 15.68 -14.08
CA PRO A 214 1.39 14.42 -14.33
C PRO A 214 2.89 14.71 -14.51
N GLU A 215 3.72 14.31 -13.55
CA GLU A 215 5.07 13.94 -13.96
C GLU A 215 4.82 12.68 -14.79
N PRO A 216 5.13 12.69 -16.10
CA PRO A 216 4.87 11.54 -16.93
C PRO A 216 5.65 10.36 -16.36
N GLU A 217 4.92 9.39 -15.82
CA GLU A 217 5.43 8.04 -15.69
C GLU A 217 4.92 7.27 -16.91
N LEU A 218 5.78 6.46 -17.49
CA LEU A 218 5.37 5.57 -18.57
C LEU A 218 4.32 4.60 -18.04
N ASP A 219 3.08 4.79 -18.47
CA ASP A 219 1.96 3.92 -18.13
C ASP A 219 2.31 2.47 -18.49
N GLN A 220 1.77 1.51 -17.72
CA GLN A 220 2.08 0.11 -17.96
C GLN A 220 1.64 -0.34 -19.36
N GLY A 221 0.54 0.20 -19.89
CA GLY A 221 0.10 -0.02 -21.27
C GLY A 221 1.09 0.53 -22.29
N HIS A 222 1.61 1.75 -22.11
CA HIS A 222 2.64 2.31 -22.99
C HIS A 222 3.96 1.53 -22.88
N TYR A 223 4.36 1.07 -21.70
CA TYR A 223 5.55 0.24 -21.51
C TYR A 223 5.43 -1.12 -22.22
N GLU A 224 4.33 -1.85 -22.03
CA GLU A 224 4.11 -3.10 -22.77
C GLU A 224 3.95 -2.84 -24.29
N HIS A 225 3.43 -1.69 -24.70
CA HIS A 225 3.37 -1.31 -26.12
C HIS A 225 4.76 -1.06 -26.72
N ILE A 226 5.63 -0.30 -26.04
CA ILE A 226 7.04 -0.12 -26.42
C ILE A 226 7.74 -1.48 -26.52
N LEU A 227 7.56 -2.35 -25.52
CA LEU A 227 8.11 -3.70 -25.55
C LEU A 227 7.55 -4.52 -26.73
N GLY A 228 6.27 -4.40 -27.05
CA GLY A 228 5.67 -5.06 -28.22
C GLY A 228 6.20 -4.55 -29.56
N VAL A 229 6.42 -3.23 -29.70
CA VAL A 229 7.06 -2.65 -30.91
C VAL A 229 8.51 -3.11 -31.03
N VAL A 230 9.24 -3.17 -29.90
CA VAL A 230 10.60 -3.69 -29.81
C VAL A 230 10.67 -5.19 -30.13
N GLU A 231 9.72 -6.00 -29.65
CA GLU A 231 9.62 -7.44 -29.99
C GLU A 231 9.26 -7.65 -31.47
N ASN A 232 8.36 -6.85 -32.04
CA ASN A 232 8.01 -6.92 -33.46
C ASN A 232 9.22 -6.65 -34.39
N MET A 233 10.21 -5.86 -33.95
CA MET A 233 11.46 -5.68 -34.69
C MET A 233 12.25 -6.99 -34.84
N ALA A 234 12.17 -7.93 -33.88
CA ALA A 234 12.81 -9.24 -34.00
C ALA A 234 12.38 -9.94 -35.30
N HIS A 235 11.08 -9.95 -35.58
CA HIS A 235 10.51 -10.53 -36.79
C HIS A 235 10.92 -9.80 -38.07
N VAL A 236 11.23 -8.50 -38.01
CA VAL A 236 11.80 -7.76 -39.15
C VAL A 236 13.24 -8.18 -39.40
N MET A 237 14.04 -8.40 -38.34
CA MET A 237 15.42 -8.90 -38.45
C MET A 237 15.48 -10.33 -39.00
N GLU A 238 14.58 -11.21 -38.54
CA GLU A 238 14.40 -12.58 -39.05
C GLU A 238 14.02 -12.60 -40.54
N ARG A 239 13.15 -11.68 -40.97
CA ARG A 239 12.66 -11.60 -42.37
C ARG A 239 13.63 -10.95 -43.36
N SER A 240 14.54 -10.08 -42.89
CA SER A 240 15.51 -9.38 -43.75
C SER A 240 16.97 -9.54 -43.27
N PRO A 241 17.52 -10.76 -43.16
CA PRO A 241 18.83 -11.00 -42.53
C PRO A 241 19.99 -10.19 -43.08
N SER A 242 20.05 -10.03 -44.40
CA SER A 242 21.13 -9.33 -45.09
C SER A 242 21.24 -7.86 -44.69
N ALA A 243 20.12 -7.19 -44.44
CA ALA A 243 20.07 -5.78 -44.05
C ALA A 243 20.73 -5.54 -42.68
N PHE A 244 20.42 -6.36 -41.69
CA PHE A 244 20.90 -6.19 -40.31
C PHE A 244 22.30 -6.79 -40.07
N SER A 245 22.76 -7.67 -40.96
CA SER A 245 24.05 -8.37 -40.83
C SER A 245 25.30 -7.46 -40.75
N ARG A 246 25.21 -6.22 -41.26
CA ARG A 246 26.30 -5.22 -41.29
C ARG A 246 26.19 -4.12 -40.23
N MET A 247 25.07 -4.04 -39.52
CA MET A 247 24.80 -2.97 -38.57
C MET A 247 25.60 -3.16 -37.28
N ASP A 248 26.06 -2.08 -36.67
CA ASP A 248 26.61 -2.05 -35.32
C ASP A 248 25.52 -1.75 -34.26
N GLU A 249 25.90 -1.61 -32.99
CA GLU A 249 24.95 -1.32 -31.90
C GLU A 249 24.23 0.02 -32.15
N GLU A 250 24.92 1.02 -32.70
CA GLU A 250 24.38 2.37 -32.97
C GLU A 250 23.38 2.37 -34.15
N ALA A 251 23.68 1.63 -35.22
CA ALA A 251 22.79 1.47 -36.37
C ALA A 251 21.54 0.66 -36.01
N LEU A 252 21.68 -0.45 -35.28
CA LEU A 252 20.54 -1.23 -34.78
C LEU A 252 19.63 -0.35 -33.89
N ARG A 253 20.21 0.34 -32.90
CA ARG A 253 19.50 1.31 -32.03
C ARG A 253 18.73 2.35 -32.86
N SER A 254 19.35 2.89 -33.90
CA SER A 254 18.72 3.90 -34.76
C SER A 254 17.51 3.34 -35.51
N HIS A 255 17.54 2.07 -35.93
CA HIS A 255 16.36 1.39 -36.49
C HIS A 255 15.22 1.20 -35.48
N PHE A 256 15.53 0.85 -34.22
CA PHE A 256 14.50 0.80 -33.16
C PHE A 256 13.87 2.18 -32.92
N LEU A 257 14.66 3.24 -32.85
CA LEU A 257 14.16 4.61 -32.69
C LEU A 257 13.22 5.04 -33.82
N VAL A 258 13.54 4.72 -35.09
CA VAL A 258 12.66 5.05 -36.23
C VAL A 258 11.32 4.33 -36.14
N GLN A 259 11.30 3.04 -35.75
CA GLN A 259 10.05 2.31 -35.58
C GLN A 259 9.24 2.82 -34.38
N LEU A 260 9.90 3.13 -33.26
CA LEU A 260 9.25 3.68 -32.08
C LEU A 260 8.64 5.05 -32.35
N ASN A 261 9.40 6.01 -32.92
CA ASN A 261 8.83 7.30 -33.32
C ASN A 261 7.67 7.12 -34.31
N GLY A 262 7.79 6.24 -35.31
CA GLY A 262 6.71 5.98 -36.28
C GLY A 262 5.40 5.43 -35.69
N HIS A 263 5.45 4.71 -34.55
CA HIS A 263 4.24 4.24 -33.86
C HIS A 263 3.65 5.29 -32.92
N PHE A 264 4.46 6.23 -32.41
CA PHE A 264 4.05 7.16 -31.34
C PHE A 264 3.81 8.60 -31.84
N GLU A 265 4.42 9.05 -32.95
CA GLU A 265 4.16 10.37 -33.57
C GLU A 265 2.71 10.51 -34.11
N GLY A 266 2.05 9.41 -34.44
CA GLY A 266 0.66 9.40 -34.94
C GLY A 266 -0.41 9.42 -33.85
N ALA A 267 -0.04 9.12 -32.60
CA ALA A 267 -0.89 9.34 -31.43
C ALA A 267 -0.60 10.74 -30.86
N ALA A 268 -1.60 11.40 -30.28
CA ALA A 268 -1.43 12.72 -29.65
C ALA A 268 -0.74 12.62 -28.27
N ALA A 269 0.30 11.77 -28.16
CA ALA A 269 1.04 11.51 -26.95
C ALA A 269 2.34 12.33 -26.96
N GLY A 270 2.63 13.04 -25.87
CA GLY A 270 3.82 13.90 -25.74
C GLY A 270 5.14 13.15 -25.58
N GLU A 271 5.24 11.92 -26.10
CA GLU A 271 6.40 11.03 -25.94
C GLU A 271 7.34 11.16 -27.15
N THR A 272 8.61 11.48 -26.89
CA THR A 272 9.62 11.65 -27.92
C THR A 272 10.81 10.73 -27.63
N PHE A 273 11.10 9.82 -28.55
CA PHE A 273 12.22 8.88 -28.41
C PHE A 273 13.50 9.58 -28.85
N ASN A 274 14.38 9.81 -27.88
CA ASN A 274 15.62 10.56 -28.02
C ASN A 274 16.85 9.70 -27.73
N TYR A 275 17.99 10.17 -28.19
CA TYR A 275 19.32 9.60 -27.94
C TYR A 275 20.00 10.36 -26.79
N ALA A 276 20.70 9.65 -25.90
CA ALA A 276 21.67 10.25 -24.99
C ALA A 276 22.79 9.27 -24.69
N GLY A 277 23.98 9.50 -25.25
CA GLY A 277 25.04 8.49 -25.20
C GLY A 277 24.86 7.40 -26.26
N LYS A 278 25.95 6.72 -26.63
CA LYS A 278 26.07 5.97 -27.89
C LYS A 278 25.05 4.86 -28.09
N THR A 279 24.66 4.19 -27.02
CA THR A 279 23.92 2.91 -27.05
C THR A 279 22.51 2.99 -26.48
N ASP A 280 22.03 4.19 -26.11
CA ASP A 280 20.85 4.33 -25.26
C ASP A 280 19.62 4.88 -26.00
N ILE A 281 18.49 4.23 -25.79
CA ILE A 281 17.13 4.63 -26.19
C ILE A 281 16.48 5.29 -24.98
N LEU A 282 16.25 6.59 -25.02
CA LEU A 282 15.49 7.30 -24.00
C LEU A 282 14.11 7.64 -24.50
N VAL A 283 13.07 7.28 -23.73
CA VAL A 283 11.74 7.87 -23.91
C VAL A 283 11.65 9.09 -23.03
N ARG A 284 11.30 10.23 -23.61
CA ARG A 284 11.06 11.47 -22.87
C ARG A 284 9.64 11.97 -23.05
N VAL A 285 9.08 12.47 -21.96
CA VAL A 285 7.83 13.25 -21.94
C VAL A 285 8.06 14.42 -20.98
N GLU A 286 7.63 15.63 -21.34
CA GLU A 286 7.85 16.87 -20.54
C GLU A 286 9.27 16.98 -19.94
N ASP A 287 10.30 16.76 -20.77
CA ASP A 287 11.74 16.78 -20.44
C ASP A 287 12.23 15.75 -19.38
N LYS A 288 11.42 14.74 -19.05
CA LYS A 288 11.79 13.67 -18.11
C LYS A 288 12.00 12.35 -18.83
N ASN A 289 13.04 11.62 -18.46
CA ASN A 289 13.23 10.24 -18.90
C ASN A 289 12.18 9.35 -18.20
N ILE A 290 11.51 8.48 -18.96
CA ILE A 290 10.47 7.58 -18.44
C ILE A 290 10.73 6.10 -18.79
N PHE A 291 11.70 5.87 -19.67
CA PHE A 291 12.24 4.56 -20.03
C PHE A 291 13.68 4.74 -20.52
N ILE A 292 14.55 3.82 -20.11
CA ILE A 292 15.94 3.70 -20.59
C ILE A 292 16.10 2.30 -21.17
N GLY A 293 16.42 2.22 -22.46
CA GLY A 293 16.75 0.97 -23.15
C GLY A 293 18.20 0.98 -23.62
N GLU A 294 19.07 0.15 -23.06
CA GLU A 294 20.44 0.02 -23.57
C GLU A 294 20.55 -1.11 -24.61
N CYS A 295 21.11 -0.79 -25.77
CA CYS A 295 21.46 -1.71 -26.84
C CYS A 295 22.88 -2.29 -26.65
N LYS A 296 23.02 -3.62 -26.64
CA LYS A 296 24.34 -4.28 -26.49
C LYS A 296 24.45 -5.58 -27.27
N PHE A 297 25.55 -5.81 -28.00
CA PHE A 297 25.89 -7.15 -28.48
C PHE A 297 26.31 -8.06 -27.31
N TRP A 298 25.79 -9.29 -27.31
CA TRP A 298 26.12 -10.31 -26.34
C TRP A 298 27.63 -10.62 -26.33
N GLY A 299 28.27 -10.40 -25.18
CA GLY A 299 29.69 -10.69 -24.93
C GLY A 299 29.92 -11.72 -23.81
N GLY A 300 28.88 -12.43 -23.39
CA GLY A 300 28.91 -13.32 -22.23
C GLY A 300 28.43 -12.68 -20.92
N PRO A 301 28.29 -13.47 -19.84
CA PRO A 301 27.75 -13.04 -18.54
C PRO A 301 28.36 -11.77 -17.97
N LYS A 302 29.70 -11.64 -18.00
CA LYS A 302 30.41 -10.47 -17.46
C LYS A 302 29.95 -9.16 -18.11
N LYS A 303 29.82 -9.14 -19.44
CA LYS A 303 29.37 -7.95 -20.19
C LYS A 303 27.91 -7.62 -19.87
N LEU A 304 27.07 -8.61 -19.55
CA LEU A 304 25.71 -8.35 -19.08
C LEU A 304 25.70 -7.72 -17.68
N THR A 305 26.48 -8.24 -16.72
CA THR A 305 26.64 -7.60 -15.40
C THR A 305 27.11 -6.15 -15.54
N GLU A 306 28.16 -5.90 -16.32
CA GLU A 306 28.67 -4.55 -16.62
C GLU A 306 27.59 -3.64 -17.26
N THR A 307 26.68 -4.19 -18.06
CA THR A 307 25.58 -3.42 -18.67
C THR A 307 24.46 -3.13 -17.67
N ILE A 308 24.19 -4.03 -16.72
CA ILE A 308 23.23 -3.77 -15.63
C ILE A 308 23.80 -2.67 -14.71
N ASP A 309 25.07 -2.78 -14.32
CA ASP A 309 25.78 -1.73 -13.58
C ASP A 309 25.74 -0.38 -14.32
N GLN A 310 26.00 -0.38 -15.64
CA GLN A 310 25.92 0.81 -16.49
C GLN A 310 24.52 1.45 -16.43
N ILE A 311 23.45 0.67 -16.68
CA ILE A 311 22.08 1.17 -16.64
C ILE A 311 21.70 1.69 -15.25
N LEU A 312 22.07 0.98 -14.18
CA LEU A 312 21.82 1.42 -12.80
C LEU A 312 22.63 2.67 -12.42
N SER A 313 23.81 2.88 -13.03
CA SER A 313 24.64 4.05 -12.77
C SER A 313 24.05 5.35 -13.32
N TYR A 314 23.38 5.29 -14.48
CA TYR A 314 22.75 6.44 -15.15
C TYR A 314 21.24 6.53 -14.96
N SER A 315 20.59 5.46 -14.44
CA SER A 315 19.23 5.55 -13.93
C SER A 315 19.15 6.68 -12.91
N ALA A 316 18.35 7.69 -13.21
CA ALA A 316 18.00 8.71 -12.24
C ALA A 316 17.19 8.06 -11.12
N TRP A 317 17.25 8.66 -9.93
CA TRP A 317 16.42 8.27 -8.78
C TRP A 317 14.93 8.06 -9.11
N ARG A 318 14.41 8.74 -10.15
CA ARG A 318 13.00 8.64 -10.57
C ARG A 318 12.68 7.45 -11.48
N ASP A 319 13.65 6.87 -12.18
CA ASP A 319 13.39 5.86 -13.21
C ASP A 319 12.84 4.55 -12.61
N THR A 320 11.64 4.13 -13.04
CA THR A 320 10.97 2.92 -12.53
C THR A 320 11.09 1.71 -13.48
N LYS A 321 11.39 1.94 -14.76
CA LYS A 321 11.39 0.91 -15.81
C LYS A 321 12.59 1.08 -16.75
N VAL A 322 13.40 0.03 -16.87
CA VAL A 322 14.57 -0.03 -17.76
C VAL A 322 14.56 -1.31 -18.59
N ALA A 323 15.26 -1.29 -19.72
CA ALA A 323 15.40 -2.43 -20.61
C ALA A 323 16.84 -2.62 -21.10
N ILE A 324 17.23 -3.88 -21.34
CA ILE A 324 18.46 -4.21 -22.05
C ILE A 324 18.08 -5.00 -23.29
N LEU A 325 18.44 -4.48 -24.46
CA LEU A 325 18.27 -5.12 -25.76
C LEU A 325 19.57 -5.83 -26.13
N ILE A 326 19.62 -7.14 -25.88
CA ILE A 326 20.77 -7.99 -26.14
C ILE A 326 20.70 -8.50 -27.58
N PHE A 327 21.64 -8.07 -28.40
CA PHE A 327 21.83 -8.60 -29.74
C PHE A 327 22.78 -9.79 -29.70
N ASN A 328 22.23 -10.99 -29.85
CA ASN A 328 23.05 -12.17 -30.07
C ASN A 328 23.52 -12.20 -31.53
N ARG A 329 24.82 -12.41 -31.74
CA ARG A 329 25.37 -12.84 -33.04
C ARG A 329 25.94 -14.25 -32.99
N ASN A 330 25.86 -14.99 -31.89
CA ASN A 330 26.46 -16.32 -31.77
C ASN A 330 25.55 -17.42 -32.31
N LYS A 331 26.14 -18.45 -32.92
CA LYS A 331 25.39 -19.58 -33.53
C LYS A 331 24.51 -20.37 -32.54
N ASN A 332 24.66 -20.17 -31.24
CA ASN A 332 23.89 -20.85 -30.20
C ASN A 332 23.10 -19.83 -29.37
N PHE A 333 21.91 -19.47 -29.88
CA PHE A 333 20.99 -18.54 -29.22
C PHE A 333 20.47 -19.12 -27.89
N SER A 334 20.16 -20.41 -27.83
CA SER A 334 19.69 -21.09 -26.61
C SER A 334 20.66 -20.94 -25.44
N ALA A 335 21.97 -21.11 -25.67
CA ALA A 335 22.98 -20.91 -24.62
C ALA A 335 23.07 -19.45 -24.12
N VAL A 336 22.65 -18.46 -24.93
CA VAL A 336 22.52 -17.07 -24.46
C VAL A 336 21.30 -16.95 -23.55
N LEU A 337 20.15 -17.48 -23.97
CA LEU A 337 18.91 -17.47 -23.20
C LEU A 337 19.07 -18.17 -21.84
N GLU A 338 19.75 -19.31 -21.79
CA GLU A 338 20.06 -20.05 -20.56
C GLU A 338 21.03 -19.29 -19.64
N ALA A 339 21.92 -18.44 -20.20
CA ALA A 339 22.87 -17.66 -19.43
C ALA A 339 22.26 -16.39 -18.79
N ILE A 340 21.15 -15.84 -19.30
CA ILE A 340 20.55 -14.61 -18.74
C ILE A 340 20.08 -14.83 -17.28
N PRO A 341 19.22 -15.81 -16.95
CA PRO A 341 18.69 -15.96 -15.60
C PRO A 341 19.73 -16.13 -14.48
N PRO A 342 20.76 -17.00 -14.58
CA PRO A 342 21.77 -17.10 -13.53
C PRO A 342 22.63 -15.83 -13.42
N THR A 343 22.92 -15.15 -14.53
CA THR A 343 23.71 -13.91 -14.52
C THR A 343 22.98 -12.79 -13.79
N VAL A 344 21.70 -12.56 -14.09
CA VAL A 344 20.91 -11.50 -13.43
C VAL A 344 20.65 -11.83 -11.97
N LYS A 345 20.38 -13.10 -11.62
CA LYS A 345 20.17 -13.54 -10.23
C LYS A 345 21.41 -13.42 -9.34
N ALA A 346 22.61 -13.43 -9.93
CA ALA A 346 23.87 -13.24 -9.21
C ALA A 346 24.22 -11.76 -8.97
N HIS A 347 23.44 -10.82 -9.53
CA HIS A 347 23.67 -9.38 -9.37
C HIS A 347 23.34 -8.92 -7.94
N SER A 348 24.18 -8.05 -7.36
CA SER A 348 23.99 -7.50 -5.99
C SER A 348 22.61 -6.86 -5.78
N ASN A 349 22.15 -6.07 -6.75
CA ASN A 349 20.85 -5.42 -6.77
C ASN A 349 19.65 -6.33 -7.09
N TYR A 350 19.82 -7.63 -7.32
CA TYR A 350 18.68 -8.53 -7.62
C TYR A 350 17.75 -8.70 -6.40
N LYS A 351 16.43 -8.51 -6.60
CA LYS A 351 15.41 -8.83 -5.59
C LYS A 351 14.57 -10.05 -5.96
N ARG A 352 13.91 -10.04 -7.13
CA ARG A 352 13.01 -11.13 -7.56
C ARG A 352 12.90 -11.25 -9.07
N THR A 353 12.52 -12.44 -9.53
CA THR A 353 12.15 -12.70 -10.93
C THR A 353 10.65 -12.48 -11.09
N ILE A 354 10.25 -11.78 -12.15
CA ILE A 354 8.85 -11.63 -12.54
C ILE A 354 8.58 -12.69 -13.62
N HIS A 355 7.73 -13.66 -13.31
CA HIS A 355 7.37 -14.73 -14.25
C HIS A 355 6.62 -14.16 -15.46
N GLN A 356 7.00 -14.61 -16.66
CA GLN A 356 6.38 -14.26 -17.94
C GLN A 356 6.46 -15.44 -18.91
N ASP A 357 5.42 -15.62 -19.71
CA ASP A 357 5.39 -16.61 -20.80
C ASP A 357 6.10 -16.05 -22.04
N SER A 358 7.43 -15.95 -21.99
CA SER A 358 8.28 -15.64 -23.14
C SER A 358 9.58 -16.44 -23.10
N LYS A 359 10.10 -16.76 -24.29
CA LYS A 359 11.37 -17.50 -24.45
C LYS A 359 12.59 -16.59 -24.57
N SER A 360 12.40 -15.33 -24.94
CA SER A 360 13.46 -14.35 -25.22
C SER A 360 13.32 -13.04 -24.44
N ARG A 361 12.22 -12.86 -23.69
CA ARG A 361 12.02 -11.75 -22.76
C ARG A 361 12.08 -12.26 -21.32
N PHE A 362 12.92 -11.63 -20.50
CA PHE A 362 13.07 -11.91 -19.09
C PHE A 362 12.81 -10.63 -18.28
N ARG A 363 12.05 -10.72 -17.18
CA ARG A 363 11.74 -9.55 -16.35
C ARG A 363 12.13 -9.79 -14.89
N TYR A 364 12.73 -8.77 -14.28
CA TYR A 364 13.28 -8.82 -12.93
C TYR A 364 12.95 -7.53 -12.18
N THR A 365 12.84 -7.65 -10.86
CA THR A 365 12.86 -6.50 -9.94
C THR A 365 14.25 -6.39 -9.35
N LEU A 366 14.86 -5.22 -9.47
CA LEU A 366 16.12 -4.87 -8.82
C LEU A 366 15.90 -3.74 -7.79
N SER A 367 16.81 -3.61 -6.82
CA SER A 367 16.94 -2.40 -6.01
C SER A 367 17.64 -1.28 -6.79
N HIS A 368 17.29 -0.03 -6.51
CA HIS A 368 18.09 1.11 -6.94
C HIS A 368 19.49 1.07 -6.29
N LYS A 369 20.52 1.57 -6.98
CA LYS A 369 21.91 1.58 -6.46
C LYS A 369 22.07 2.37 -5.16
N ASP A 370 21.36 3.48 -5.05
CA ASP A 370 21.46 4.43 -3.92
C ASP A 370 20.40 4.19 -2.83
N ASP A 371 19.42 3.30 -3.08
CA ASP A 371 18.36 2.97 -2.11
C ASP A 371 17.81 1.56 -2.33
N ALA A 372 18.03 0.70 -1.35
CA ALA A 372 17.58 -0.69 -1.35
C ALA A 372 16.05 -0.84 -1.15
N SER A 373 15.36 0.17 -0.62
CA SER A 373 13.90 0.16 -0.49
C SER A 373 13.22 0.36 -1.84
N ARG A 374 13.75 1.25 -2.68
CA ARG A 374 13.23 1.51 -4.03
C ARG A 374 13.43 0.33 -4.97
N GLU A 375 12.44 0.10 -5.82
CA GLU A 375 12.42 -0.98 -6.81
C GLU A 375 12.36 -0.43 -8.23
N LEU A 376 13.07 -1.10 -9.15
CA LEU A 376 13.03 -0.85 -10.58
C LEU A 376 12.78 -2.15 -11.35
N THR A 377 12.05 -2.05 -12.45
CA THR A 377 11.78 -3.18 -13.34
C THR A 377 12.81 -3.21 -14.46
N LEU A 378 13.63 -4.26 -14.49
CA LEU A 378 14.53 -4.56 -15.60
C LEU A 378 13.87 -5.58 -16.52
N THR A 379 13.68 -5.23 -17.79
CA THR A 379 13.31 -6.19 -18.85
C THR A 379 14.50 -6.44 -19.77
N VAL A 380 15.01 -7.67 -19.82
CA VAL A 380 16.04 -8.10 -20.78
C VAL A 380 15.35 -8.75 -21.96
N LEU A 381 15.54 -8.22 -23.17
CA LEU A 381 15.08 -8.81 -24.42
C LEU A 381 16.28 -9.29 -25.22
N VAL A 382 16.25 -10.52 -25.72
CA VAL A 382 17.34 -11.12 -26.49
C VAL A 382 16.88 -11.35 -27.92
N PHE A 383 17.63 -10.80 -28.88
CA PHE A 383 17.36 -10.88 -30.31
C PHE A 383 18.45 -11.67 -31.01
N ASP A 384 18.10 -12.59 -31.90
CA ASP A 384 19.09 -13.21 -32.77
C ASP A 384 19.32 -12.33 -34.00
N VAL A 385 20.52 -11.73 -34.10
CA VAL A 385 20.92 -10.88 -35.22
C VAL A 385 21.71 -11.72 -36.21
N PRO A 386 21.17 -11.97 -37.42
CA PRO A 386 21.81 -12.86 -38.36
C PRO A 386 23.19 -12.36 -38.83
N ARG A 387 24.07 -13.31 -39.11
CA ARG A 387 25.39 -13.06 -39.71
C ARG A 387 25.27 -12.95 -41.23
N GLN A 388 26.30 -12.41 -41.88
CA GLN A 388 26.57 -12.81 -43.26
C GLN A 388 26.94 -14.30 -43.28
N PRO A 389 26.52 -15.05 -44.31
CA PRO A 389 26.99 -16.42 -44.55
C PRO A 389 28.51 -16.45 -44.80
#